data_AF-A0A7L9BIG8-F1
#
_entry.id   AF-A0A7L9BIG8-F1
#
_cell.length_a   1.000
_cell.length_b   1.000
_cell.length_c   1.000
_cell.angle_alpha   90.00
_cell.angle_beta   90.00
_cell.angle_gamma   90.00
#
_symmetry.space_group_name_H-M   'P 1'
#
loop_
_entity.id
_entity.type
_entity.pdbx_description
1 polymer ?
#
loop_
_entity_poly.entity_id
_entity_poly.type
_entity_poly.pdbx_seq_one_letter_code
_entity_poly.pdbx_strand_id
1 'polypeptide(L)' 'MFTYKGAYEGFYPVYDYIYNVCLFGYKFDLADKPALEWYVKSPPFYKPENYVTDFYVPIK' A
#
# COMPACT_ATOMS: atom_id res chain seq x y z
N MET A 1 -7.02 -4.75 -1.67
CA MET A 1 -5.68 -4.67 -2.30
C MET A 1 -5.57 -3.30 -2.93
N PHE A 2 -4.50 -2.56 -2.63
CA PHE A 2 -4.25 -1.22 -3.16
C PHE A 2 -2.93 -1.21 -3.92
N THR A 3 -2.94 -0.74 -5.16
CA THR A 3 -1.71 -0.63 -5.97
C THR A 3 -1.21 0.80 -5.94
N TYR A 4 0.05 0.98 -5.54
CA TYR A 4 0.74 2.26 -5.59
C TYR A 4 1.80 2.25 -6.68
N LYS A 5 1.91 3.37 -7.39
CA LYS A 5 2.99 3.62 -8.34
C LYS A 5 3.78 4.85 -7.91
N GLY A 6 5.06 4.65 -7.61
CA GLY A 6 5.96 5.73 -7.17
C GLY A 6 7.04 5.23 -6.20
N ALA A 7 7.94 6.14 -5.83
CA ALA A 7 9.06 5.84 -4.96
C ALA A 7 8.62 5.44 -3.54
N TYR A 8 9.47 4.67 -2.85
CA TYR A 8 9.18 4.19 -1.49
C TYR A 8 9.07 5.31 -0.45
N GLU A 9 9.63 6.48 -0.73
CA GLU A 9 9.47 7.70 0.08
C GLU A 9 8.00 8.12 0.23
N GLY A 10 7.15 7.74 -0.73
CA GLY A 10 5.71 7.99 -0.70
C GLY A 10 4.89 7.00 0.12
N PHE A 11 5.49 6.02 0.79
CA PHE A 11 4.71 4.98 1.49
C PHE A 11 3.95 5.51 2.70
N TYR A 12 4.53 6.44 3.45
CA TYR A 12 3.86 7.02 4.62
C TYR A 12 2.49 7.66 4.28
N PRO A 13 2.40 8.59 3.30
CA PRO A 13 1.11 9.15 2.91
C PRO A 13 0.16 8.12 2.26
N VAL A 14 0.69 7.06 1.62
CA VAL A 14 -0.14 5.97 1.09
C VAL A 14 -0.81 5.19 2.22
N TYR A 15 -0.07 4.83 3.26
CA TYR A 15 -0.64 4.17 4.43
C TYR A 15 -1.65 5.06 5.15
N ASP A 16 -1.33 6.33 5.35
CA ASP A 16 -2.26 7.30 5.95
C ASP A 16 -3.58 7.36 5.18
N TYR A 17 -3.51 7.46 3.84
CA TYR A 17 -4.69 7.47 2.98
C TYR A 17 -5.49 6.17 3.06
N ILE A 18 -4.83 5.01 3.05
CA ILE A 18 -5.51 3.71 3.12
C ILE A 18 -6.23 3.56 4.47
N TYR A 19 -5.55 3.82 5.58
CA TYR A 19 -6.10 3.59 6.92
C TYR A 19 -7.14 4.64 7.33
N ASN A 20 -6.92 5.92 7.03
CA ASN A 20 -7.79 7.00 7.49
C ASN A 20 -8.92 7.33 6.49
N VAL A 21 -8.71 7.13 5.19
CA VAL A 21 -9.72 7.48 4.17
C VAL A 21 -10.42 6.24 3.65
N CYS A 22 -9.67 5.26 3.10
CA CYS A 22 -10.29 4.11 2.45
C CYS A 22 -11.01 3.20 3.46
N LEU A 23 -10.33 2.71 4.50
CA LEU A 23 -10.94 1.77 5.45
C LEU A 23 -12.14 2.40 6.17
N PHE A 24 -12.02 3.67 6.55
CA PHE A 24 -13.11 4.41 7.19
C PHE A 24 -14.32 4.57 6.25
N GLY A 25 -14.09 4.96 4.99
CA GLY A 25 -15.15 5.16 4.01
C GLY A 25 -15.91 3.87 3.67
N TYR A 26 -15.22 2.73 3.64
CA TYR A 26 -15.81 1.43 3.32
C TYR A 26 -16.29 0.64 4.56
N LYS A 27 -16.11 1.18 5.78
CA LYS A 27 -16.44 0.52 7.05
C LYS A 27 -15.85 -0.89 7.17
N PHE A 28 -14.60 -1.05 6.72
CA PHE A 28 -13.90 -2.32 6.86
C PHE A 28 -13.31 -2.47 8.27
N ASP A 29 -13.54 -3.63 8.88
CA ASP A 29 -12.86 -4.02 10.12
C ASP A 29 -11.48 -4.58 9.81
N LEU A 30 -10.45 -4.07 10.48
CA LEU A 30 -9.09 -4.60 10.37
C LEU A 30 -8.97 -5.93 11.10
N ALA A 31 -8.34 -6.92 10.46
CA ALA A 31 -7.93 -8.12 11.16
C ALA A 31 -6.62 -7.88 11.91
N ASP A 32 -6.38 -8.65 12.98
CA ASP A 32 -5.15 -8.61 13.78
C ASP A 32 -3.99 -9.31 13.04
N LYS A 33 -3.64 -8.77 11.88
CA LYS A 33 -2.56 -9.24 11.01
C LYS A 33 -1.79 -8.04 10.46
N PRO A 34 -0.49 -8.17 10.17
CA PRO A 34 0.26 -7.12 9.51
C PRO A 34 -0.22 -6.94 8.07
N ALA A 35 -0.13 -5.71 7.55
CA ALA A 35 -0.25 -5.46 6.12
C ALA A 35 0.96 -6.05 5.38
N LEU A 36 0.72 -6.57 4.18
CA LEU A 36 1.77 -7.11 3.32
C LEU A 36 2.02 -6.17 2.14
N GLU A 37 3.29 -5.87 1.90
CA GLU A 37 3.75 -5.09 0.76
C GLU A 37 4.36 -6.03 -0.28
N TRP A 38 3.81 -6.02 -1.49
CA TRP A 38 4.30 -6.83 -2.60
C TRP A 38 4.92 -5.94 -3.66
N TYR A 39 6.25 -5.99 -3.76
CA TYR A 39 7.04 -5.13 -4.65
C TYR A 39 7.08 -5.71 -6.08
N VAL A 40 6.10 -5.35 -6.89
CA VAL A 40 5.95 -5.83 -8.28
C VAL A 40 7.05 -5.27 -9.19
N LYS A 41 7.33 -3.97 -9.07
CA LYS A 41 8.40 -3.29 -9.82
C LYS A 41 9.32 -2.59 -8.84
N SER A 42 10.53 -3.12 -8.69
CA SER A 42 11.48 -2.71 -7.66
C SER A 42 12.88 -2.51 -8.25
N PRO A 43 13.82 -1.89 -7.51
CA PRO A 43 15.22 -1.87 -7.91
C PRO A 43 15.78 -3.29 -8.06
N PRO A 44 16.83 -3.50 -8.87
CA PRO A 44 17.57 -2.49 -9.66
C PRO A 44 16.97 -2.21 -11.05
N PHE A 45 15.92 -2.94 -11.46
CA PHE A 45 15.45 -2.95 -12.85
C PHE A 45 14.56 -1.76 -13.22
N TYR A 46 13.99 -1.08 -12.23
CA TYR A 46 13.08 0.04 -12.43
C TYR A 46 13.63 1.33 -11.80
N LYS A 47 13.21 2.47 -12.35
CA LYS A 47 13.43 3.79 -11.73
C LYS A 47 12.39 4.02 -10.62
N PRO A 48 12.70 4.83 -9.59
CA PRO A 48 11.77 5.12 -8.49
C PRO A 48 10.38 5.59 -8.92
N GLU A 49 10.29 6.42 -9.96
CA GLU A 49 9.02 6.90 -10.54
C GLU A 49 8.14 5.79 -11.14
N ASN A 50 8.74 4.63 -11.41
CA ASN A 50 8.11 3.47 -12.03
C ASN A 50 8.03 2.26 -11.10
N TYR A 51 8.37 2.43 -9.82
CA TYR A 51 8.11 1.38 -8.84
C TYR A 51 6.61 1.15 -8.70
N VAL A 52 6.27 -0.11 -8.45
CA VAL A 52 4.90 -0.56 -8.26
C VAL A 52 4.91 -1.49 -7.07
N THR A 53 4.09 -1.16 -6.07
CA THR A 53 3.94 -1.92 -4.84
C THR A 53 2.46 -2.12 -4.58
N ASP A 54 2.07 -3.37 -4.34
CA ASP A 54 0.73 -3.72 -3.91
C ASP A 54 0.67 -3.85 -2.40
N PHE A 55 -0.25 -3.12 -1.78
CA PHE A 55 -0.54 -3.15 -0.36
C PHE A 55 -1.75 -4.04 -0.10
N TYR A 56 -1.51 -5.12 0.64
CA TYR A 56 -2.54 -6.04 1.12
C TYR A 56 -2.85 -5.72 2.57
N VAL A 57 -3.92 -4.97 2.77
CA VAL A 57 -4.45 -4.68 4.10
C VAL A 57 -5.36 -5.84 4.53
N PRO A 58 -5.14 -6.43 5.72
CA PRO A 58 -5.94 -7.53 6.20
C PRO A 58 -7.26 -7.00 6.78
N ILE A 59 -8.35 -7.39 6.13
CA ILE A 59 -9.72 -7.07 6.52
C ILE A 59 -10.35 -8.34 7.13
N LYS A 60 -11.22 -8.17 8.13
CA LYS A 60 -11.91 -9.24 8.87
C LYS A 60 -13.13 -9.78 8.13
#